data_AF-A0A0B7IU52-F1
#
_entry.id   AF-A0A0B7IU52-F1
#
_cell.length_a   1.000
_cell.length_b   1.000
_cell.length_c   1.000
_cell.angle_alpha   90.00
_cell.angle_beta   90.00
_cell.angle_gamma   90.00
#
_symmetry.space_group_name_H-M   'P 1'
#
loop_
_entity.id
_entity.type
_entity.pdbx_description
1 polymer ?
#
loop_
_entity_poly.entity_id
_entity_poly.type
_entity_poly.pdbx_seq_one_letter_code
_entity_poly.pdbx_strand_id
1 'polypeptide(L)'
;MDLMDKMFFEAHRLGNLVADMTLAEPAMRDADIVSIDMTSIQAKDVGIASGNVNGFSNREICTLARYAGISSNVQVFGVFDVPPTELAYQLLAQMMWYFIEGYNFRVRELPVLNDENYTKYTVLIDDLEVTFFKSNHTGRWWLKPYTESSKRGTNHLPLGLIPCNPTDYTNALKGDIPEKWWKVYRKSIL
;
A
#
# COMPACT_ATOMS: atom_id res chain seq x y z
N MET A 1 -15.74 7.14 -8.58
CA MET A 1 -15.41 6.51 -7.28
C MET A 1 -16.44 5.44 -6.94
N ASP A 2 -17.73 5.71 -7.14
CA ASP A 2 -18.85 4.83 -6.79
C ASP A 2 -18.70 3.34 -7.16
N LEU A 3 -18.14 3.01 -8.33
CA LEU A 3 -17.93 1.60 -8.71
C LEU A 3 -16.83 0.94 -7.85
N MET A 4 -15.70 1.62 -7.65
CA MET A 4 -14.58 1.11 -6.86
C MET A 4 -15.00 0.93 -5.40
N ASP A 5 -15.77 1.88 -4.86
CA ASP A 5 -16.26 1.83 -3.49
C ASP A 5 -17.27 0.69 -3.30
N LYS A 6 -18.17 0.49 -4.28
CA LYS A 6 -19.13 -0.64 -4.28
C LYS A 6 -18.44 -2.00 -4.35
N MET A 7 -17.29 -2.08 -5.02
CA MET A 7 -16.47 -3.30 -5.11
C MET A 7 -15.48 -3.43 -3.94
N PHE A 8 -15.51 -2.51 -2.97
CA PHE A 8 -14.62 -2.48 -1.81
C PHE A 8 -13.13 -2.45 -2.20
N PHE A 9 -12.81 -1.77 -3.30
CA PHE A 9 -11.43 -1.49 -3.67
C PHE A 9 -10.86 -0.35 -2.84
N GLU A 10 -9.55 -0.39 -2.62
CA GLU A 10 -8.82 0.74 -2.09
C GLU A 10 -8.47 1.67 -3.26
N ALA A 11 -8.94 2.91 -3.20
CA ALA A 11 -8.68 3.93 -4.20
C ALA A 11 -8.18 5.19 -3.52
N HIS A 12 -7.05 5.72 -3.99
CA HIS A 12 -6.49 6.96 -3.47
C HIS A 12 -6.64 8.07 -4.50
N ARG A 13 -7.12 9.24 -4.06
CA ARG A 13 -7.11 10.45 -4.88
C ARG A 13 -5.68 10.96 -5.00
N LEU A 14 -5.29 11.41 -6.20
CA LEU A 14 -3.97 11.98 -6.46
C LEU A 14 -3.59 13.05 -5.42
N GLY A 15 -4.47 14.00 -5.14
CA GLY A 15 -4.19 15.07 -4.18
C GLY A 15 -3.87 14.59 -2.76
N ASN A 16 -4.46 13.46 -2.33
CA ASN A 16 -4.16 12.88 -1.02
C ASN A 16 -2.78 12.21 -1.01
N LEU A 17 -2.44 11.48 -2.08
CA LEU A 17 -1.12 10.84 -2.21
C LEU A 17 -0.01 11.88 -2.35
N VAL A 18 -0.20 12.93 -3.16
CA VAL A 18 0.80 13.98 -3.35
C VAL A 18 1.05 14.75 -2.05
N ALA A 19 0.03 14.91 -1.20
CA ALA A 19 0.19 15.54 0.11
C ALA A 19 1.02 14.66 1.07
N ASP A 20 0.88 13.34 0.98
CA ASP A 20 1.66 12.37 1.76
C ASP A 20 1.81 11.04 1.01
N MET A 21 2.98 10.86 0.38
CA MET A 21 3.27 9.65 -0.41
C MET A 21 3.38 8.40 0.45
N THR A 22 3.58 8.51 1.77
CA THR A 22 3.67 7.35 2.66
C THR A 22 2.35 6.57 2.71
N LEU A 23 1.23 7.22 2.37
CA LEU A 23 -0.08 6.59 2.24
C LEU A 23 -0.10 5.47 1.18
N ALA A 24 0.77 5.52 0.17
CA ALA A 24 0.88 4.48 -0.85
C ALA A 24 1.72 3.27 -0.42
N GLU A 25 2.58 3.39 0.61
CA GLU A 25 3.48 2.30 1.03
C GLU A 25 2.73 1.01 1.35
N PRO A 26 1.63 1.02 2.15
CA PRO A 26 0.99 -0.22 2.52
C PRO A 26 0.34 -0.92 1.32
N ALA A 27 -0.23 -0.16 0.38
CA ALA A 27 -0.81 -0.70 -0.84
C ALA A 27 0.26 -1.34 -1.75
N MET A 28 1.42 -0.69 -1.89
CA MET A 28 2.54 -1.25 -2.66
C MET A 28 3.17 -2.46 -1.99
N ARG A 29 3.20 -2.49 -0.64
CA ARG A 29 3.72 -3.62 0.14
C ARG A 29 2.83 -4.86 0.01
N ASP A 30 1.52 -4.67 -0.05
CA ASP A 30 0.56 -5.78 -0.16
C ASP A 30 0.44 -6.33 -1.60
N ALA A 31 0.78 -5.53 -2.60
CA ALA A 31 0.60 -5.90 -4.00
C ALA A 31 1.51 -7.04 -4.47
N ASP A 32 0.95 -8.00 -5.21
CA ASP A 32 1.70 -9.00 -5.98
C ASP A 32 2.13 -8.47 -7.37
N ILE A 33 1.29 -7.61 -7.96
CA ILE A 33 1.48 -7.03 -9.28
C ILE A 33 1.31 -5.52 -9.18
N VAL A 34 2.28 -4.77 -9.69
CA VAL A 34 2.24 -3.32 -9.83
C VAL A 34 2.34 -2.95 -11.30
N SER A 35 1.37 -2.17 -11.76
CA SER A 35 1.31 -1.64 -13.12
C SER A 35 1.28 -0.11 -13.06
N ILE A 36 2.18 0.54 -13.79
CA ILE A 36 2.22 1.98 -13.98
C ILE A 36 1.83 2.29 -15.41
N ASP A 37 0.75 3.05 -15.58
CA ASP A 37 0.39 3.67 -16.85
C ASP A 37 1.00 5.08 -16.89
N MET A 38 1.87 5.35 -17.86
CA MET A 38 2.57 6.63 -17.99
C MET A 38 1.64 7.81 -18.30
N THR A 39 0.39 7.57 -18.71
CA THR A 39 -0.62 8.63 -18.87
C THR A 39 -1.07 9.24 -17.53
N SER A 40 -0.77 8.57 -16.41
CA SER A 40 -1.01 9.09 -15.05
C SER A 40 0.00 10.16 -14.60
N ILE A 41 1.09 10.35 -15.35
CA ILE A 41 2.15 11.32 -15.07
C ILE A 41 1.80 12.64 -15.76
N GLN A 42 2.17 13.77 -15.14
CA GLN A 42 1.92 15.08 -15.74
C GLN A 42 2.63 15.24 -17.08
N ALA A 43 1.91 15.76 -18.08
CA ALA A 43 2.35 15.81 -19.48
C ALA A 43 3.73 16.48 -19.66
N LYS A 44 4.02 17.52 -18.87
CA LYS A 44 5.31 18.23 -18.90
C LYS A 44 6.51 17.38 -18.48
N ASP A 45 6.30 16.36 -17.62
CA ASP A 45 7.38 15.50 -17.11
C ASP A 45 7.70 14.35 -18.06
N VAL A 46 6.80 14.04 -18.99
CA VAL A 46 6.98 13.04 -20.05
C VAL A 46 7.08 13.66 -21.44
N GLY A 47 7.21 14.99 -21.53
CA GLY A 47 7.49 15.70 -22.78
C GLY A 47 6.38 15.63 -23.85
N ILE A 48 5.12 15.45 -23.46
CA ILE A 48 3.99 15.42 -24.40
C ILE A 48 3.21 16.74 -24.38
N ALA A 49 2.79 17.21 -25.55
CA ALA A 49 2.03 18.46 -25.68
C ALA A 49 0.57 18.33 -25.24
N SER A 50 0.00 17.14 -25.37
CA SER A 50 -1.41 16.83 -25.09
C SER A 50 -1.49 15.66 -24.11
N GLY A 51 -1.90 15.96 -22.88
CA GLY A 51 -2.05 14.98 -21.79
C GLY A 51 -2.56 15.63 -20.51
N ASN A 52 -2.56 14.88 -19.42
CA ASN A 52 -2.99 15.39 -18.12
C ASN A 52 -2.04 16.47 -17.62
N VAL A 53 -2.55 17.68 -17.35
CA VAL A 53 -1.74 18.77 -16.79
C VAL A 53 -1.36 18.49 -15.33
N ASN A 54 -2.26 17.83 -14.60
CA ASN A 54 -2.06 17.40 -13.22
C ASN A 54 -2.08 15.87 -13.16
N GLY A 55 -0.91 15.30 -12.89
CA GLY A 55 -0.67 13.88 -12.69
C GLY A 55 0.43 13.71 -11.65
N PHE A 56 0.95 12.50 -11.49
CA PHE A 56 2.15 12.32 -10.69
C PHE A 56 3.32 13.13 -11.27
N SER A 57 4.14 13.72 -10.41
CA SER A 57 5.43 14.26 -10.81
C SER A 57 6.45 13.12 -11.02
N ASN A 58 7.52 13.42 -11.74
CA ASN A 58 8.65 12.49 -11.93
C ASN A 58 9.21 11.94 -10.60
N ARG A 59 9.23 12.76 -9.54
CA ARG A 59 9.69 12.34 -8.19
C ARG A 59 8.71 11.41 -7.50
N GLU A 60 7.42 11.70 -7.60
CA GLU A 60 6.37 10.90 -6.97
C GLU A 60 6.29 9.51 -7.61
N ILE A 61 6.33 9.42 -8.94
CA ILE A 61 6.26 8.13 -9.62
C ILE A 61 7.49 7.27 -9.35
N CYS A 62 8.68 7.88 -9.25
CA CYS A 62 9.89 7.18 -8.80
C CYS A 62 9.79 6.71 -7.35
N THR A 63 9.14 7.47 -6.47
CA THR A 63 8.87 7.05 -5.08
C THR A 63 7.95 5.82 -5.05
N LEU A 64 6.90 5.80 -5.87
CA LEU A 64 6.01 4.64 -6.01
C LEU A 64 6.73 3.41 -6.57
N ALA A 65 7.57 3.59 -7.60
CA ALA A 65 8.40 2.53 -8.15
C ALA A 65 9.35 1.95 -7.09
N ARG A 66 9.94 2.81 -6.25
CA ARG A 66 10.78 2.38 -5.12
C ARG A 66 10.00 1.58 -4.10
N TYR A 67 8.80 2.01 -3.70
CA TYR A 67 7.95 1.24 -2.78
C TYR A 67 7.57 -0.14 -3.33
N ALA A 68 7.22 -0.22 -4.62
CA ALA A 68 7.00 -1.50 -5.29
C ALA A 68 8.27 -2.38 -5.29
N GLY A 69 9.44 -1.76 -5.47
CA GLY A 69 10.74 -2.42 -5.36
C GLY A 69 10.98 -3.00 -3.97
N ILE A 70 10.74 -2.22 -2.91
CA ILE A 70 10.96 -2.60 -1.50
C ILE A 70 10.01 -3.70 -1.01
N SER A 71 8.83 -3.83 -1.63
CA SER A 71 7.85 -4.86 -1.27
C SER A 71 8.42 -6.26 -1.42
N SER A 72 8.28 -7.09 -0.38
CA SER A 72 8.63 -8.52 -0.48
C SER A 72 7.64 -9.32 -1.31
N ASN A 73 6.44 -8.78 -1.55
CA ASN A 73 5.32 -9.48 -2.19
C ASN A 73 5.29 -9.25 -3.70
N VAL A 74 5.70 -8.07 -4.18
CA VAL A 74 5.68 -7.74 -5.61
C VAL A 74 6.52 -8.72 -6.41
N GLN A 75 5.84 -9.49 -7.26
CA GLN A 75 6.38 -10.45 -8.22
C GLN A 75 6.50 -9.86 -9.61
N VAL A 76 5.59 -8.96 -9.98
CA VAL A 76 5.54 -8.34 -11.31
C VAL A 76 5.46 -6.83 -11.18
N PHE A 77 6.38 -6.13 -11.86
CA PHE A 77 6.36 -4.68 -12.01
C PHE A 77 6.39 -4.36 -13.51
N GLY A 78 5.41 -3.60 -13.98
CA GLY A 78 5.29 -3.22 -15.37
C GLY A 78 5.04 -1.72 -15.52
N VAL A 79 5.66 -1.13 -16.56
CA VAL A 79 5.40 0.24 -16.98
C VAL A 79 4.88 0.21 -18.41
N PHE A 80 3.73 0.84 -18.64
CA PHE A 80 2.96 0.78 -19.87
C PHE A 80 2.67 2.19 -20.41
N ASP A 81 2.23 2.24 -21.66
CA ASP A 81 1.86 3.47 -22.37
C ASP A 81 2.94 4.55 -22.38
N VAL A 82 4.21 4.12 -22.44
CA VAL A 82 5.40 4.98 -22.47
C VAL A 82 5.36 5.85 -23.74
N PRO A 83 5.23 7.19 -23.60
CA PRO A 83 5.26 8.08 -24.76
C PRO A 83 6.63 8.02 -25.46
N PRO A 84 6.68 8.17 -26.80
CA PRO A 84 7.94 8.12 -27.54
C PRO A 84 8.71 9.45 -27.45
N THR A 85 9.11 9.84 -26.25
CA THR A 85 9.86 11.08 -25.97
C THR A 85 11.11 10.78 -25.15
N GLU A 86 12.16 11.59 -25.31
CA GLU A 86 13.40 11.41 -24.53
C GLU A 86 13.16 11.51 -23.02
N LEU A 87 12.30 12.44 -22.59
CA LEU A 87 11.95 12.61 -21.17
C LEU A 87 11.23 11.37 -20.62
N ALA A 88 10.30 10.78 -21.38
CA ALA A 88 9.61 9.56 -20.99
C ALA A 88 10.57 8.37 -20.85
N TYR A 89 11.52 8.22 -21.78
CA TYR A 89 12.53 7.16 -21.72
C TYR A 89 13.49 7.33 -20.54
N GLN A 90 13.92 8.56 -20.25
CA GLN A 90 14.73 8.85 -19.08
C GLN A 90 13.98 8.57 -17.78
N LEU A 91 12.70 8.97 -17.68
CA LEU A 91 11.88 8.70 -16.52
C LEU A 91 11.62 7.21 -16.32
N LEU A 92 11.37 6.46 -17.40
CA LEU A 92 11.28 5.01 -17.37
C LEU A 92 12.55 4.39 -16.79
N ALA A 93 13.73 4.81 -17.27
CA ALA A 93 15.00 4.32 -16.75
C ALA A 93 15.18 4.62 -15.26
N GLN A 94 14.77 5.80 -14.79
CA GLN A 94 14.82 6.17 -13.37
C GLN A 94 13.84 5.34 -12.53
N MET A 95 12.60 5.13 -12.99
CA MET A 95 11.65 4.26 -12.30
C MET A 95 12.19 2.84 -12.16
N MET A 96 12.79 2.28 -13.23
CA MET A 96 13.43 0.96 -13.17
C MET A 96 14.61 0.94 -12.21
N TRP A 97 15.43 2.00 -12.19
CA TRP A 97 16.54 2.11 -11.25
C TRP A 97 16.06 2.13 -9.79
N TYR A 98 15.06 2.94 -9.46
CA TYR A 98 14.48 3.01 -8.12
C TYR A 98 13.76 1.71 -7.72
N PHE A 99 13.12 1.03 -8.67
CA PHE A 99 12.56 -0.29 -8.43
C PHE A 99 13.65 -1.31 -8.07
N ILE A 100 14.75 -1.36 -8.84
CA ILE A 100 15.88 -2.27 -8.59
C ILE A 100 16.60 -1.92 -7.28
N GLU A 101 16.81 -0.63 -6.99
CA GLU A 101 17.36 -0.18 -5.72
C GLU A 101 16.46 -0.64 -4.57
N GLY A 102 15.15 -0.39 -4.66
CA GLY A 102 14.19 -0.87 -3.68
C GLY A 102 14.21 -2.39 -3.50
N TYR A 103 14.33 -3.15 -4.61
CA TYR A 103 14.44 -4.60 -4.60
C TYR A 103 15.64 -5.08 -3.77
N ASN A 104 16.79 -4.42 -3.91
CA ASN A 104 18.00 -4.76 -3.15
C ASN A 104 17.85 -4.46 -1.65
N PHE A 105 16.96 -3.54 -1.28
CA PHE A 105 16.63 -3.22 0.12
C PHE A 105 15.41 -3.99 0.66
N ARG A 106 14.95 -5.04 -0.03
CA ARG A 106 13.85 -5.88 0.46
C ARG A 106 14.21 -6.53 1.80
N VAL A 107 13.40 -6.21 2.80
CA VAL A 107 13.37 -6.94 4.07
C VAL A 107 12.13 -7.83 4.04
N ARG A 108 12.33 -9.15 4.08
CA ARG A 108 11.24 -10.13 4.13
C ARG A 108 10.67 -10.16 5.54
N GLU A 109 9.45 -9.68 5.67
CA GLU A 109 8.72 -9.64 6.93
C GLU A 109 7.41 -10.38 6.75
N LEU A 110 7.28 -11.50 7.45
CA LEU A 110 6.04 -12.24 7.59
C LEU A 110 5.64 -12.15 9.06
N PRO A 111 4.88 -11.13 9.46
CA PRO A 111 4.45 -11.03 10.84
C PRO A 111 3.59 -12.25 11.21
N VAL A 112 4.12 -13.08 12.11
CA VAL A 112 3.39 -14.18 12.73
C VAL A 112 2.90 -13.70 14.10
N LEU A 113 1.70 -14.12 14.50
CA LEU A 113 1.02 -13.63 15.71
C LEU A 113 1.84 -13.74 17.01
N ASN A 114 2.85 -14.61 17.07
CA ASN A 114 3.71 -14.88 18.23
C ASN A 114 5.20 -14.61 17.95
N ASP A 115 5.52 -13.73 17.01
CA ASP A 115 6.91 -13.40 16.68
C ASP A 115 7.42 -12.25 17.57
N GLU A 116 8.51 -12.50 18.32
CA GLU A 116 9.19 -11.51 19.19
C GLU A 116 9.76 -10.32 18.41
N ASN A 117 9.90 -10.45 17.10
CA ASN A 117 10.28 -9.35 16.21
C ASN A 117 9.20 -8.28 16.06
N TYR A 118 8.00 -8.48 16.62
CA TYR A 118 6.89 -7.55 16.52
C TYR A 118 6.36 -7.14 17.89
N THR A 119 6.13 -5.85 18.05
CA THR A 119 5.40 -5.32 19.20
C THR A 119 3.91 -5.28 18.89
N LYS A 120 3.10 -5.93 19.73
CA LYS A 120 1.65 -5.96 19.64
C LYS A 120 1.01 -4.81 20.41
N TYR A 121 0.07 -4.11 19.78
CA TYR A 121 -0.74 -3.06 20.40
C TYR A 121 -2.22 -3.39 20.23
N THR A 122 -2.99 -3.45 21.32
CA THR A 122 -4.44 -3.63 21.28
C THR A 122 -5.12 -2.35 21.71
N VAL A 123 -6.00 -1.83 20.87
CA VAL A 123 -6.84 -0.66 21.14
C VAL A 123 -8.27 -1.13 21.25
N LEU A 124 -8.94 -0.75 22.34
CA LEU A 124 -10.37 -0.95 22.51
C LEU A 124 -11.08 0.32 22.03
N ILE A 125 -11.91 0.17 20.99
CA ILE A 125 -12.76 1.24 20.44
C ILE A 125 -14.20 0.80 20.66
N ASP A 126 -14.90 1.48 21.58
CA ASP A 126 -16.19 1.02 22.10
C ASP A 126 -16.11 -0.45 22.58
N ASP A 127 -16.89 -1.37 21.99
CA ASP A 127 -16.88 -2.81 22.29
C ASP A 127 -15.99 -3.62 21.32
N LEU A 128 -15.22 -2.95 20.46
CA LEU A 128 -14.40 -3.58 19.43
C LEU A 128 -12.92 -3.55 19.78
N GLU A 129 -12.30 -4.73 19.83
CA GLU A 129 -10.84 -4.86 19.95
C GLU A 129 -10.16 -4.80 18.58
N VAL A 130 -9.30 -3.81 18.39
CA VAL A 130 -8.46 -3.64 17.20
C VAL A 130 -7.01 -3.90 17.58
N THR A 131 -6.40 -4.90 16.94
CA THR A 131 -5.00 -5.29 17.21
C THR A 131 -4.08 -4.85 16.08
N PHE A 132 -2.99 -4.17 16.43
CA PHE A 132 -1.90 -3.75 15.54
C PHE A 132 -0.60 -4.45 15.90
N PHE A 133 0.27 -4.61 14.90
CA PHE A 133 1.62 -5.14 15.03
C PHE A 133 2.60 -4.16 14.40
N LYS A 134 3.68 -3.84 15.13
CA LYS A 134 4.78 -3.02 14.63
C LYS A 134 6.04 -3.88 14.54
N SER A 135 6.71 -3.90 13.40
CA SER A 135 8.03 -4.52 13.29
C SER A 135 9.06 -3.76 14.12
N ASN A 136 9.82 -4.47 14.93
CA ASN A 136 10.93 -3.92 15.71
C ASN A 136 12.15 -3.63 14.82
N HIS A 137 12.21 -4.21 13.62
CA HIS A 137 13.31 -4.05 12.67
C HIS A 137 13.09 -2.89 11.70
N THR A 138 11.93 -2.85 11.04
CA THR A 138 11.65 -1.87 9.98
C THR A 138 10.74 -0.74 10.45
N GLY A 139 10.06 -0.89 11.59
CA GLY A 139 9.06 0.06 12.07
C GLY A 139 7.76 0.04 11.28
N ARG A 140 7.59 -0.86 10.31
CA ARG A 140 6.36 -1.04 9.54
C ARG A 140 5.21 -1.53 10.42
N TRP A 141 3.99 -1.24 9.99
CA TRP A 141 2.78 -1.58 10.71
C TRP A 141 1.88 -2.51 9.94
N TRP A 142 1.19 -3.34 10.71
CA TRP A 142 0.12 -4.19 10.25
C TRP A 142 -1.05 -4.18 11.23
N LEU A 143 -2.22 -4.46 10.70
CA LEU A 143 -3.49 -4.53 11.39
C LEU A 143 -4.01 -5.96 11.31
N LYS A 144 -4.51 -6.48 12.43
CA LYS A 144 -5.20 -7.77 12.45
C LYS A 144 -6.63 -7.61 11.92
N PRO A 145 -7.03 -8.37 10.88
CA PRO A 145 -8.43 -8.40 10.46
C PRO A 145 -9.31 -8.99 11.56
N TYR A 146 -10.56 -8.56 11.60
CA TYR A 146 -11.57 -9.24 12.41
C TYR A 146 -11.86 -10.62 11.85
N THR A 147 -11.86 -11.63 12.71
CA THR A 147 -12.31 -12.96 12.35
C THR A 147 -13.25 -13.47 13.44
N GLU A 148 -14.49 -13.80 13.08
CA GLU A 148 -15.44 -14.48 14.00
C GLU A 148 -14.91 -15.85 14.45
N SER A 149 -13.94 -16.41 13.71
CA SER A 149 -13.27 -17.69 13.98
C SER A 149 -12.34 -17.70 15.19
N SER A 150 -12.20 -16.61 15.95
CA SER A 150 -11.57 -16.69 17.27
C SER A 150 -12.31 -17.64 18.24
N LYS A 151 -13.51 -18.13 17.87
CA LYS A 151 -14.27 -19.19 18.58
C LYS A 151 -14.35 -20.56 17.88
N ARG A 152 -13.89 -20.72 16.63
CA ARG A 152 -13.92 -22.03 15.93
C ARG A 152 -12.55 -22.32 15.34
N GLY A 153 -11.89 -23.33 15.92
CA GLY A 153 -10.57 -23.84 15.52
C GLY A 153 -10.57 -24.50 14.14
N THR A 154 -10.83 -23.73 13.10
CA THR A 154 -10.61 -24.13 11.73
C THR A 154 -9.21 -23.69 11.31
N ASN A 155 -8.37 -24.67 10.98
CA ASN A 155 -6.99 -24.54 10.46
C ASN A 155 -6.92 -23.88 9.06
N HIS A 156 -7.81 -22.95 8.74
CA HIS A 156 -7.66 -22.10 7.58
C HIS A 156 -6.73 -20.96 7.98
N LEU A 157 -5.63 -20.83 7.24
CA LEU A 157 -4.63 -19.77 7.38
C LEU A 157 -5.34 -18.45 7.70
N PRO A 158 -5.00 -17.75 8.81
CA PRO A 158 -5.62 -16.47 9.10
C PRO A 158 -5.45 -15.57 7.87
N LEU A 159 -6.48 -14.81 7.49
CA LEU A 159 -6.28 -13.69 6.57
C LEU A 159 -5.02 -12.96 7.04
N GLY A 160 -4.03 -12.85 6.15
CA GLY A 160 -2.74 -12.25 6.49
C GLY A 160 -2.94 -10.91 7.18
N LEU A 161 -2.00 -10.52 8.04
CA LEU A 161 -2.05 -9.21 8.66
C LEU A 161 -2.05 -8.12 7.57
N ILE A 162 -2.93 -7.14 7.69
CA ILE A 162 -3.16 -6.12 6.67
C ILE A 162 -2.10 -5.01 6.84
N PRO A 163 -1.26 -4.71 5.84
CA PRO A 163 -0.38 -3.55 5.87
C PRO A 163 -1.13 -2.25 6.18
N CYS A 164 -0.67 -1.51 7.18
CA CYS A 164 -1.25 -0.22 7.56
C CYS A 164 -0.16 0.81 7.87
N ASN A 165 -0.57 2.06 8.04
CA ASN A 165 0.32 3.15 8.43
C ASN A 165 0.33 3.36 9.95
N PRO A 166 1.41 3.94 10.51
CA PRO A 166 1.44 4.31 11.92
C PRO A 166 0.28 5.25 12.31
N THR A 167 -0.18 6.08 11.36
CA THR A 167 -1.29 7.01 11.54
C THR A 167 -2.60 6.29 11.83
N ASP A 168 -2.83 5.11 11.25
CA ASP A 168 -4.03 4.29 11.51
C ASP A 168 -4.11 3.90 12.99
N TYR A 169 -2.98 3.52 13.60
CA TYR A 169 -2.92 3.26 15.03
C TYR A 169 -3.19 4.52 15.86
N THR A 170 -2.60 5.66 15.51
CA THR A 170 -2.83 6.90 16.26
C THR A 170 -4.26 7.43 16.15
N ASN A 171 -4.95 7.14 15.04
CA ASN A 171 -6.37 7.49 14.86
C ASN A 171 -7.27 6.51 15.62
N ALA A 172 -6.92 5.22 15.65
CA ALA A 172 -7.59 4.23 16.49
C ALA A 172 -7.58 4.63 17.98
N LEU A 173 -6.47 5.18 18.48
CA LEU A 173 -6.40 5.71 19.86
C LEU A 173 -7.38 6.87 20.13
N LYS A 174 -7.85 7.56 19.09
CA LYS A 174 -8.85 8.64 19.19
C LYS A 174 -10.28 8.13 19.01
N GLY A 175 -10.47 6.83 18.81
CA GLY A 175 -11.77 6.20 18.58
C GLY A 175 -12.11 5.95 17.12
N ASP A 176 -11.22 6.28 16.17
CA ASP A 176 -11.50 6.09 14.74
C ASP A 176 -11.06 4.71 14.26
N ILE A 177 -12.01 3.87 13.84
CA ILE A 177 -11.70 2.56 13.26
C ILE A 177 -11.12 2.75 11.84
N PRO A 178 -9.93 2.20 11.53
CA PRO A 178 -9.33 2.35 10.21
C PRO A 178 -10.22 1.80 9.09
N GLU A 179 -10.37 2.55 8.00
CA GLU A 179 -11.25 2.16 6.88
C GLU A 179 -10.86 0.81 6.26
N LYS A 180 -9.57 0.48 6.24
CA LYS A 180 -9.04 -0.83 5.80
C LYS A 180 -9.63 -1.99 6.58
N TRP A 181 -9.82 -1.81 7.88
CA TRP A 181 -10.45 -2.80 8.74
C TRP A 181 -11.88 -3.07 8.28
N TRP A 182 -12.66 -2.01 8.05
CA TRP A 182 -14.04 -2.12 7.57
C TRP A 182 -14.15 -2.77 6.20
N LYS A 183 -13.24 -2.45 5.27
CA LYS A 183 -13.23 -3.04 3.92
C LYS A 183 -13.01 -4.54 3.98
N VAL A 184 -12.06 -5.01 4.80
CA VAL A 184 -11.80 -6.45 4.96
C VAL A 184 -12.96 -7.14 5.68
N TYR A 185 -13.52 -6.52 6.72
CA TYR A 185 -14.71 -7.04 7.41
C TYR A 185 -15.89 -7.24 6.45
N ARG A 186 -16.22 -6.23 5.64
CA ARG A 186 -17.32 -6.32 4.67
C ARG A 186 -17.07 -7.38 3.60
N LYS A 187 -15.83 -7.50 3.09
CA LYS A 187 -15.44 -8.57 2.16
C LYS A 187 -15.56 -9.96 2.78
N SER A 188 -15.42 -10.10 4.10
CA SER A 188 -15.49 -11.39 4.80
C SER A 188 -16.91 -11.90 5.06
N ILE A 189 -17.91 -11.02 4.95
CA ILE A 189 -19.34 -11.33 5.20
C ILE A 189 -20.09 -11.63 3.89
N LEU A 190 -19.56 -11.16 2.75
CA LEU A 190 -20.06 -11.48 1.42
C LEU A 190 -19.59 -12.88 0.98
#